data_AF-A0A971YH44-F1
#
_entry.id   AF-A0A971YH44-F1
#
_cell.length_a   1.000
_cell.length_b   1.000
_cell.length_c   1.000
_cell.angle_alpha   90.00
_cell.angle_beta   90.00
_cell.angle_gamma   90.00
#
_symmetry.space_group_name_H-M   'P 1'
#
loop_
_entity.id
_entity.type
_entity.pdbx_description
1 polymer ?
#
loop_
_entity_poly.entity_id
_entity_poly.type
_entity_poly.pdbx_seq_one_letter_code
_entity_poly.pdbx_strand_id
1 'polypeptide(L)'
;MQPLRIGGIHIHYYAICERKMWLYDRGIRMEKDFDRVVEGQILHEQAYKYLPREIVIDYAFKIDAIDGEHVREVKISSKMTKADRLQMLFYLYQLELRGLKKKGLISYTKERKTREIILNE
;
A
#
# COMPACT_ATOMS: atom_id res chain seq x y z
N MET A 1 -1.84 26.85 -1.64
CA MET A 1 -1.25 25.53 -1.35
C MET A 1 -2.25 24.48 -1.77
N GLN A 2 -1.85 23.46 -2.55
CA GLN A 2 -2.72 22.31 -2.78
C GLN A 2 -2.90 21.56 -1.44
N PRO A 3 -4.11 21.08 -1.12
CA PRO A 3 -4.31 20.32 0.11
C PRO A 3 -3.44 19.06 0.09
N LEU A 4 -2.76 18.78 1.21
CA LEU A 4 -2.04 17.54 1.44
C LEU A 4 -2.99 16.36 1.20
N ARG A 5 -2.78 15.60 0.12
CA ARG A 5 -3.44 14.31 -0.08
C ARG A 5 -2.66 13.24 0.67
N ILE A 6 -3.07 12.97 1.90
CA ILE A 6 -2.53 11.86 2.69
C ILE A 6 -2.94 10.56 2.01
N GLY A 7 -1.95 9.68 1.87
CA GLY A 7 -2.14 8.39 1.22
C GLY A 7 -1.37 7.26 1.85
N GLY A 8 -1.53 6.04 1.33
CA GLY A 8 -0.97 4.83 1.94
C GLY A 8 0.54 4.87 2.20
N ILE A 9 1.31 5.50 1.30
CA ILE A 9 2.75 5.69 1.47
C ILE A 9 3.11 6.60 2.65
N HIS A 10 2.28 7.59 2.95
CA HIS A 10 2.48 8.49 4.09
C HIS A 10 2.31 7.73 5.40
N ILE A 11 1.26 6.90 5.49
CA ILE A 11 1.00 6.02 6.64
C ILE A 11 2.13 5.02 6.82
N HIS A 12 2.59 4.42 5.71
CA HIS A 12 3.71 3.47 5.72
C HIS A 12 5.01 4.13 6.22
N TYR A 13 5.34 5.30 5.70
CA TYR A 13 6.58 6.00 6.08
C TYR A 13 6.52 6.49 7.52
N TYR A 14 5.38 7.03 7.94
CA TYR A 14 5.16 7.43 9.33
C TYR A 14 5.36 6.25 10.28
N ALA A 15 4.77 5.09 9.97
CA ALA A 15 4.91 3.87 10.77
C ALA A 15 6.36 3.32 10.84
N ILE A 16 7.20 3.65 9.85
CA ILE A 16 8.63 3.30 9.87
C ILE A 16 9.43 4.34 10.67
N CYS A 17 9.27 5.61 10.32
CA CYS A 17 10.01 6.72 10.92
C CYS A 17 9.35 8.06 10.55
N GLU A 18 8.97 8.84 11.56
CA GLU A 18 8.37 10.16 11.38
C GLU A 18 9.26 11.12 10.57
N ARG A 19 10.57 11.11 10.81
CA ARG A 19 11.53 11.93 10.05
C ARG A 19 11.57 11.54 8.57
N LYS A 20 11.42 10.25 8.24
CA LYS A 20 11.32 9.80 6.85
C LYS A 20 10.06 10.38 6.19
N MET A 21 8.91 10.33 6.88
CA MET A 21 7.67 10.91 6.39
C MET A 21 7.82 12.43 6.18
N TRP A 22 8.42 13.14 7.13
CA TRP A 22 8.65 14.59 7.04
C TRP A 22 9.55 14.97 5.85
N LEU A 23 10.62 14.20 5.59
CA LEU A 23 11.49 14.40 4.43
C LEU A 23 10.75 14.15 3.12
N TYR A 24 9.98 13.06 3.06
CA TYR A 24 9.17 12.72 1.89
C TYR A 24 8.14 13.80 1.55
N ASP A 25 7.46 14.34 2.57
CA ASP A 25 6.48 15.44 2.45
C ASP A 25 7.11 16.72 1.89
N ARG A 26 8.41 16.95 2.16
CA ARG A 26 9.19 18.07 1.60
C ARG A 26 9.84 17.77 0.26
N GLY A 27 9.53 16.63 -0.35
CA GLY A 27 10.11 16.22 -1.62
C GLY A 27 11.57 15.77 -1.53
N ILE A 28 12.12 15.61 -0.32
CA ILE A 28 13.49 15.14 -0.09
C ILE A 28 13.48 13.61 -0.13
N ARG A 29 13.92 13.06 -1.26
CA ARG A 29 13.80 11.63 -1.59
C ARG A 29 15.19 11.03 -1.82
N MET A 30 15.44 9.90 -1.16
CA MET A 30 16.69 9.13 -1.28
C MET A 30 16.44 7.74 -1.86
N GLU A 31 15.19 7.42 -2.22
CA GLU A 31 14.81 6.05 -2.58
C GLU A 31 15.26 5.65 -3.98
N LYS A 32 15.51 6.61 -4.88
CA LYS A 32 15.84 6.35 -6.30
C LYS A 32 17.19 5.65 -6.50
N ASP A 33 18.10 5.76 -5.54
CA ASP A 33 19.45 5.19 -5.65
C ASP A 33 19.53 3.74 -5.14
N PHE A 34 18.41 3.15 -4.72
CA PHE A 34 18.37 1.81 -4.15
C PHE A 34 17.65 0.81 -5.06
N ASP A 35 18.38 -0.20 -5.53
CA ASP A 35 17.85 -1.27 -6.41
C ASP A 35 16.58 -1.94 -5.85
N ARG A 36 16.50 -2.12 -4.53
CA ARG A 36 15.31 -2.70 -3.89
C ARG A 36 14.04 -1.86 -4.13
N VAL A 37 14.18 -0.54 -4.24
CA VAL A 37 13.05 0.36 -4.50
C VAL A 37 12.60 0.19 -5.94
N VAL A 38 13.55 0.11 -6.87
CA VAL A 38 13.28 -0.16 -8.30
C VAL A 38 12.62 -1.53 -8.48
N GLU A 39 13.12 -2.57 -7.82
CA GLU A 39 12.52 -3.91 -7.81
C GLU A 39 11.05 -3.87 -7.36
N GLY A 40 10.76 -3.11 -6.29
CA GLY A 40 9.40 -2.94 -5.79
C GLY A 40 8.49 -2.20 -6.77
N GLN A 41 9.01 -1.21 -7.50
CA GLN A 41 8.27 -0.49 -8.53
C GLN A 41 7.93 -1.41 -9.71
N ILE A 42 8.90 -2.18 -10.22
CA ILE A 42 8.68 -3.14 -11.31
C ILE A 42 7.64 -4.19 -10.91
N LEU A 43 7.75 -4.73 -9.69
CA LEU A 43 6.78 -5.69 -9.15
C LEU A 43 5.36 -5.11 -9.13
N HIS A 44 5.23 -3.85 -8.72
CA HIS A 44 3.96 -3.14 -8.71
C HIS A 44 3.46 -2.88 -10.14
N GLU A 45 4.28 -2.40 -11.06
CA GLU A 45 3.86 -2.20 -12.45
C GLU A 45 3.35 -3.49 -13.11
N GLN A 46 4.05 -4.61 -12.89
CA GLN A 46 3.67 -5.92 -13.41
C GLN A 46 2.35 -6.44 -12.81
N ALA A 47 2.15 -6.27 -11.50
CA ALA A 47 0.94 -6.76 -10.82
C ALA A 47 -0.34 -5.97 -11.20
N TYR A 48 -0.17 -4.72 -11.66
CA TYR A 48 -1.27 -3.76 -11.87
C TYR A 48 -1.59 -3.46 -13.34
N LYS A 49 -0.82 -4.00 -14.28
CA LYS A 49 -0.98 -3.79 -15.74
C LYS A 49 -2.40 -4.04 -16.30
N TYR A 50 -3.23 -4.80 -15.59
CA TYR A 50 -4.55 -5.27 -16.06
C TYR A 50 -5.74 -4.83 -15.19
N LEU A 51 -5.59 -3.82 -14.31
CA LEU A 51 -6.67 -3.36 -13.44
C LEU A 51 -7.51 -2.21 -14.01
N PRO A 52 -8.83 -2.16 -13.74
CA PRO A 52 -9.66 -1.01 -14.06
C PRO A 52 -9.23 0.24 -13.28
N ARG A 53 -9.21 1.40 -13.97
CA ARG A 53 -8.76 2.69 -13.40
C ARG A 53 -9.71 3.31 -12.37
N GLU A 54 -10.97 2.88 -12.31
CA GLU A 54 -12.01 3.52 -11.49
C GLU A 54 -11.90 3.23 -9.98
N ILE A 55 -11.11 2.22 -9.59
CA ILE A 55 -10.96 1.79 -8.19
C ILE A 55 -9.69 2.40 -7.55
N VAL A 56 -9.04 3.33 -8.23
CA VAL A 56 -7.74 3.85 -7.82
C VAL A 56 -7.89 4.87 -6.69
N ILE A 57 -7.73 4.41 -5.44
CA ILE A 57 -7.32 5.27 -4.34
C ILE A 57 -5.79 5.22 -4.30
N ASP A 58 -5.13 6.37 -4.43
CA ASP A 58 -3.67 6.58 -4.33
C ASP A 58 -2.75 5.77 -5.25
N TYR A 59 -3.23 5.23 -6.38
CA TYR A 59 -2.41 4.45 -7.32
C TYR A 59 -1.75 3.20 -6.71
N ALA A 60 -2.14 2.78 -5.50
CA ALA A 60 -1.29 1.93 -4.66
C ALA A 60 -1.97 0.70 -4.05
N PHE A 61 -3.17 0.29 -4.51
CA PHE A 61 -3.71 -1.03 -4.18
C PHE A 61 -4.61 -1.62 -5.28
N LYS A 62 -4.56 -2.94 -5.41
CA LYS A 62 -5.36 -3.72 -6.37
C LYS A 62 -6.61 -4.19 -5.64
N ILE A 63 -7.79 -3.70 -6.03
CA ILE A 63 -9.01 -4.44 -5.71
C ILE A 63 -9.06 -5.61 -6.68
N ASP A 64 -9.15 -6.82 -6.12
CA ASP A 64 -9.30 -8.00 -6.94
C ASP A 64 -10.70 -7.98 -7.57
N ALA A 65 -10.77 -7.65 -8.85
CA ALA A 65 -12.02 -7.63 -9.60
C ALA A 65 -12.63 -9.02 -9.78
N ILE A 66 -11.86 -10.09 -9.53
CA ILE A 66 -12.29 -11.48 -9.74
C ILE A 66 -13.14 -11.98 -8.56
N ASP A 67 -12.77 -11.63 -7.33
CA ASP A 67 -13.44 -12.09 -6.11
C ASP A 67 -14.31 -10.99 -5.47
N GLY A 68 -13.98 -9.72 -5.73
CA GLY A 68 -14.70 -8.56 -5.21
C GLY A 68 -14.57 -8.37 -3.70
N GLU A 69 -14.22 -9.37 -2.89
CA GLU A 69 -14.18 -9.29 -1.42
C GLU A 69 -12.86 -8.72 -0.86
N HIS A 70 -11.76 -8.86 -1.62
CA HIS A 70 -10.40 -8.60 -1.13
C HIS A 70 -9.66 -7.44 -1.81
N VAL A 71 -8.98 -6.63 -1.02
CA VAL A 71 -7.91 -5.71 -1.43
C VAL A 71 -6.58 -6.45 -1.33
N ARG A 72 -5.79 -6.49 -2.40
CA ARG A 72 -4.49 -7.19 -2.43
C ARG A 72 -3.34 -6.21 -2.55
N GLU A 73 -2.31 -6.44 -1.75
CA GLU A 73 -1.02 -5.75 -1.81
C GLU A 73 0.12 -6.77 -1.87
N VAL A 74 1.12 -6.50 -2.71
CA VAL A 74 2.30 -7.38 -2.85
C VAL A 74 3.53 -6.64 -2.35
N LYS A 75 4.32 -7.27 -1.47
CA LYS A 75 5.58 -6.75 -0.94
C LYS A 75 6.70 -7.75 -1.18
N ILE A 76 7.92 -7.26 -1.35
CA ILE A 76 9.10 -8.12 -1.53
C ILE A 76 9.36 -8.94 -0.25
N SER A 77 9.28 -8.33 0.93
CA SER A 77 9.60 -9.01 2.19
C SER A 77 8.75 -8.56 3.36
N SER A 78 8.60 -9.42 4.35
CA SER A 78 7.84 -9.19 5.58
C SER A 78 8.56 -8.34 6.64
N LYS A 79 9.74 -7.78 6.33
CA LYS A 79 10.54 -6.98 7.28
C LYS A 79 9.82 -5.76 7.85
N MET A 80 8.84 -5.20 7.13
CA MET A 80 8.10 -3.99 7.51
C MET A 80 6.63 -4.28 7.87
N THR A 81 6.33 -5.51 8.33
CA THR A 81 4.96 -5.99 8.57
C THR A 81 4.06 -5.00 9.34
N LYS A 82 4.59 -4.28 10.33
CA LYS A 82 3.81 -3.27 11.09
C LYS A 82 3.34 -2.11 10.20
N ALA A 83 4.26 -1.56 9.40
CA ALA A 83 3.96 -0.48 8.46
C ALA A 83 3.07 -0.97 7.32
N ASP A 84 3.32 -2.19 6.81
CA ASP A 84 2.50 -2.82 5.78
C ASP A 84 1.05 -3.03 6.26
N ARG A 85 0.87 -3.48 7.52
CA ARG A 85 -0.46 -3.61 8.14
C ARG A 85 -1.18 -2.28 8.28
N LEU A 86 -0.50 -1.23 8.77
CA LEU A 86 -1.11 0.09 8.92
C LEU A 86 -1.50 0.70 7.57
N GLN A 87 -0.67 0.52 6.55
CA GLN A 87 -0.99 0.91 5.17
C GLN A 87 -2.27 0.20 4.69
N MET A 88 -2.37 -1.12 4.88
CA MET A 88 -3.56 -1.88 4.48
C MET A 88 -4.81 -1.45 5.25
N LEU A 89 -4.72 -1.25 6.58
CA LEU A 89 -5.84 -0.77 7.37
C LEU A 89 -6.33 0.61 6.91
N PHE A 90 -5.42 1.51 6.55
CA PHE A 90 -5.79 2.80 5.97
C PHE A 90 -6.62 2.62 4.70
N TYR A 91 -6.24 1.70 3.81
CA TYR A 91 -7.03 1.41 2.61
C TYR A 91 -8.41 0.83 2.93
N LEU A 92 -8.49 -0.15 3.83
CA LEU A 92 -9.76 -0.74 4.24
C LEU A 92 -10.69 0.31 4.87
N TYR A 93 -10.14 1.19 5.71
CA TYR A 93 -10.88 2.29 6.32
C TYR A 93 -11.40 3.29 5.27
N GLN A 94 -10.57 3.65 4.28
CA GLN A 94 -11.01 4.51 3.18
C GLN A 94 -12.13 3.88 2.35
N LEU A 95 -12.10 2.57 2.15
CA LEU A 95 -13.18 1.85 1.46
C LEU A 95 -14.45 1.79 2.30
N GLU A 96 -14.33 1.55 3.61
CA GLU A 96 -15.48 1.52 4.52
C GLU A 96 -16.20 2.87 4.59
N LEU A 97 -15.46 3.99 4.63
CA LEU A 97 -16.04 5.35 4.55
C LEU A 97 -16.86 5.59 3.27
N ARG A 98 -16.64 4.78 2.22
CA ARG A 98 -17.38 4.82 0.94
C ARG A 98 -18.46 3.74 0.85
N GLY A 99 -18.74 3.04 1.95
CA GLY A 99 -19.71 1.95 2.02
C GLY A 99 -19.21 0.61 1.47
N LEU A 100 -17.90 0.49 1.17
CA LEU A 100 -17.30 -0.73 0.62
C LEU A 100 -16.57 -1.50 1.72
N LYS A 101 -17.23 -2.52 2.30
CA LYS A 101 -16.58 -3.44 3.24
C LYS A 101 -15.78 -4.49 2.49
N LYS A 102 -14.49 -4.59 2.80
CA LYS A 102 -13.51 -5.51 2.19
C LYS A 102 -12.56 -6.06 3.24
N LYS A 103 -11.89 -7.16 2.92
CA LYS A 103 -10.74 -7.69 3.66
C LYS A 103 -9.45 -7.36 2.91
N GLY A 104 -8.33 -7.29 3.62
CA GLY A 104 -7.01 -7.02 3.04
C GLY A 104 -6.15 -8.28 2.98
N LEU A 105 -5.39 -8.47 1.91
CA LEU A 105 -4.41 -9.54 1.76
C LEU A 105 -3.06 -8.95 1.39
N ILE A 106 -2.04 -9.22 2.20
CA ILE A 106 -0.66 -8.81 1.93
C ILE A 106 0.17 -10.04 1.61
N SER A 107 0.66 -10.13 0.37
CA SER A 107 1.51 -11.22 -0.10
C SER A 107 2.98 -10.81 -0.11
N TYR A 108 3.80 -11.55 0.64
CA TYR A 108 5.25 -11.37 0.73
C TYR A 108 5.94 -12.39 -0.18
N THR A 109 6.53 -11.93 -1.28
CA THR A 109 7.05 -12.81 -2.34
C THR A 109 8.28 -13.60 -1.90
N LYS A 110 9.21 -12.96 -1.17
CA LYS A 110 10.43 -13.61 -0.69
C LYS A 110 10.14 -14.76 0.28
N GLU A 111 9.19 -14.57 1.19
CA GLU A 111 8.80 -15.57 2.18
C GLU A 111 7.68 -16.50 1.71
N ARG A 112 7.13 -16.27 0.50
CA ARG A 112 5.97 -17.00 -0.05
C ARG A 112 4.82 -17.09 0.96
N LYS A 113 4.54 -15.99 1.64
CA LYS A 113 3.55 -15.91 2.71
C LYS A 113 2.51 -14.85 2.40
N THR A 114 1.24 -15.18 2.59
CA THR A 114 0.14 -14.21 2.56
C THR A 114 -0.41 -14.00 3.97
N ARG A 115 -0.73 -12.75 4.32
CA ARG A 115 -1.41 -12.39 5.57
C ARG A 115 -2.72 -11.70 5.27
N GLU A 116 -3.77 -12.15 5.94
CA GLU A 116 -5.06 -11.46 5.96
C GLU A 116 -5.10 -10.37 7.02
N ILE A 117 -5.66 -9.23 6.66
CA ILE A 117 -5.88 -8.06 7.50
C ILE A 117 -7.37 -7.73 7.45
N ILE A 118 -7.98 -7.63 8.61
CA ILE A 118 -9.38 -7.24 8.75
C ILE A 118 -9.40 -5.90 9.49
N LEU A 119 -10.24 -4.99 9.03
CA LEU A 119 -10.57 -3.77 9.75
C LEU A 119 -11.53 -4.16 10.86
N ASN A 120 -11.01 -4.31 12.07
CA ASN A 120 -11.80 -4.49 13.29
C ASN A 120 -11.85 -3.14 14.02
N GLU A 121 -12.94 -2.90 14.75
CA GLU A 121 -13.15 -1.73 15.61
C GLU A 121 -11.97 -1.47 16.57
#